data_AF-A0A925HDY5-F1
#
_entry.id   AF-A0A925HDY5-F1
#
_cell.length_a   1.000
_cell.length_b   1.000
_cell.length_c   1.000
_cell.angle_alpha   90.00
_cell.angle_beta   90.00
_cell.angle_gamma   90.00
#
_symmetry.space_group_name_H-M   'P 1'
#
loop_
_entity.id
_entity.type
_entity.pdbx_description
1 polymer ?
#
loop_
_entity_poly.entity_id
_entity_poly.type
_entity_poly.pdbx_seq_one_letter_code
_entity_poly.pdbx_strand_id
1 'polypeptide(L)'
;MDLSPFSLEFEHRNRIQSVEVRPCCKEDDVIYYDIWMNNLYQYTITPGLMNDEKPGWKIALKNADKPVDQDLVQTIGVEIETHYL
;
A
#
# COMPACT_ATOMS: atom_id res chain seq x y z
N MET A 1 13.38 0.00 -13.88
CA MET A 1 11.96 0.20 -14.20
C MET A 1 11.58 1.59 -13.72
N ASP A 2 11.01 2.43 -14.57
CA ASP A 2 10.38 3.66 -14.10
C ASP A 2 9.12 3.29 -13.35
N LEU A 3 9.02 3.71 -12.09
CA LEU A 3 7.87 3.45 -11.24
C LEU A 3 6.83 4.53 -11.54
N SER A 4 5.80 4.19 -12.30
CA SER A 4 4.66 5.07 -12.56
C SER A 4 3.52 4.80 -11.57
N PRO A 5 2.69 5.81 -11.25
CA PRO A 5 1.40 5.58 -10.63
C PRO A 5 0.56 4.54 -11.39
N PHE A 6 -0.18 3.73 -10.65
CA PHE A 6 -1.08 2.72 -11.21
C PHE A 6 -2.33 2.55 -10.33
N SER A 7 -3.36 1.94 -10.89
CA SER A 7 -4.61 1.66 -10.19
C SER A 7 -4.76 0.17 -9.95
N LEU A 8 -5.26 -0.19 -8.78
CA LEU A 8 -5.61 -1.56 -8.41
C LEU A 8 -7.11 -1.63 -8.08
N GLU A 9 -7.73 -2.73 -8.47
CA GLU A 9 -9.12 -3.05 -8.14
C GLU A 9 -9.17 -4.48 -7.60
N PHE A 10 -9.67 -4.64 -6.37
CA PHE A 10 -9.71 -5.94 -5.68
C PHE A 10 -10.89 -6.02 -4.71
N GLU A 11 -11.28 -7.24 -4.33
CA GLU A 11 -12.33 -7.47 -3.34
C GLU A 11 -11.77 -7.43 -1.92
N HIS A 12 -12.39 -6.63 -1.04
CA HIS A 12 -12.09 -6.60 0.40
C HIS A 12 -13.37 -6.47 1.20
N ARG A 13 -13.63 -7.40 2.12
CA ARG A 13 -14.84 -7.46 2.96
C ARG A 13 -16.15 -7.35 2.15
N ASN A 14 -16.25 -8.15 1.07
CA ASN A 14 -17.39 -8.22 0.15
C ASN A 14 -17.70 -6.89 -0.56
N ARG A 15 -16.69 -6.03 -0.76
CA ARG A 15 -16.78 -4.80 -1.55
C ARG A 15 -15.60 -4.70 -2.47
N ILE A 16 -15.85 -4.29 -3.71
CA ILE A 16 -14.77 -3.90 -4.62
C ILE A 16 -14.17 -2.59 -4.12
N GLN A 17 -12.86 -2.60 -3.90
CA GLN A 17 -12.06 -1.44 -3.57
C GLN A 17 -11.29 -1.02 -4.82
N SER A 18 -11.25 0.28 -5.07
CA SER A 18 -10.38 0.87 -6.09
C SER A 18 -9.39 1.79 -5.39
N VAL A 19 -8.10 1.55 -5.61
CA VAL A 19 -7.01 2.33 -5.01
C VAL A 19 -6.06 2.78 -6.11
N GLU A 20 -5.55 4.00 -5.96
CA GLU A 20 -4.44 4.50 -6.77
C GLU A 20 -3.17 4.41 -5.93
N VAL A 21 -2.18 3.70 -6.47
CA VAL A 21 -0.88 3.48 -5.86
C VAL A 21 0.12 4.40 -6.54
N ARG A 22 0.78 5.25 -5.76
CA ARG A 22 1.79 6.19 -6.25
C ARG A 22 3.14 5.91 -5.59
N PRO A 23 4.17 5.51 -6.33
CA PRO A 23 5.53 5.47 -5.81
C PRO A 23 5.94 6.89 -5.33
N CYS A 24 6.28 7.05 -4.05
CA CYS A 24 6.62 8.38 -3.49
C CYS A 24 8.13 8.61 -3.42
N CYS A 25 8.84 7.58 -2.95
CA CYS A 25 10.11 7.76 -2.29
C CYS A 25 10.82 6.42 -2.15
N LYS A 26 12.16 6.48 -2.16
CA LYS A 26 13.03 5.31 -2.08
C LYS A 26 14.09 5.54 -1.00
N GLU A 27 14.18 4.63 -0.04
CA GLU A 27 15.19 4.63 1.01
C GLU A 27 15.82 3.24 1.08
N ASP A 28 17.16 3.15 1.11
CA ASP A 28 17.89 1.87 1.25
C ASP A 28 17.40 0.75 0.30
N ASP A 29 17.18 1.10 -0.96
CA ASP A 29 16.62 0.22 -1.99
C ASP A 29 15.17 -0.25 -1.82
N VAL A 30 14.47 0.25 -0.81
CA VAL A 30 13.04 0.00 -0.56
C VAL A 30 12.20 1.14 -1.12
N ILE A 31 11.16 0.79 -1.89
CA ILE A 31 10.19 1.74 -2.45
C ILE A 31 8.99 1.85 -1.53
N TYR A 32 8.60 3.09 -1.25
CA TYR A 32 7.42 3.43 -0.51
C TYR A 32 6.31 3.85 -1.47
N TYR A 33 5.08 3.51 -1.11
CA TYR A 33 3.90 3.72 -1.96
C TYR A 33 2.82 4.48 -1.21
N ASP A 34 2.42 5.62 -1.75
CA ASP A 34 1.27 6.37 -1.28
C ASP A 34 -0.01 5.72 -1.80
N ILE A 35 -0.94 5.51 -0.88
CA ILE A 35 -2.24 4.89 -1.15
C ILE A 35 -3.30 5.99 -1.17
N TRP A 36 -3.92 6.14 -2.34
CA TRP A 36 -4.99 7.09 -2.59
C TRP A 36 -6.30 6.33 -2.83
N MET A 37 -7.35 6.72 -2.10
CA MET A 37 -8.69 6.16 -2.23
C MET A 37 -9.69 7.29 -2.37
N ASN A 38 -10.61 7.20 -3.34
CA ASN A 38 -11.58 8.26 -3.63
C ASN A 38 -10.91 9.63 -3.86
N ASN A 39 -9.78 9.65 -4.58
CA ASN A 39 -8.97 10.84 -4.86
C ASN A 39 -8.44 11.56 -3.59
N LEU A 40 -8.33 10.84 -2.47
CA LEU A 40 -7.78 11.34 -1.21
C LEU A 40 -6.64 10.42 -0.75
N TYR A 41 -5.51 11.03 -0.42
CA TYR A 41 -4.43 10.36 0.29
C TYR A 41 -4.94 9.77 1.61
N GLN A 42 -4.63 8.49 1.85
CA GLN A 42 -4.97 7.81 3.09
C GLN A 42 -3.72 7.58 3.94
N TYR A 43 -2.71 6.93 3.38
CA TYR A 43 -1.48 6.51 4.07
C TYR A 43 -0.40 6.09 3.07
N THR A 44 0.85 5.95 3.55
CA THR A 44 1.99 5.40 2.81
C THR A 44 2.32 4.01 3.37
N ILE A 45 2.58 3.05 2.48
CA ILE A 45 3.01 1.69 2.85
C ILE A 45 4.42 1.38 2.32
N THR A 46 5.09 0.47 3.00
CA THR A 46 6.42 -0.05 2.64
C THR A 46 6.48 -1.54 2.98
N PRO A 47 7.25 -2.36 2.24
CA PRO A 47 7.57 -3.70 2.70
C PRO A 47 8.37 -3.63 4.01
N GLY A 48 8.20 -4.64 4.86
CA GLY A 48 8.88 -4.74 6.14
C GLY A 48 8.48 -6.00 6.91
N LEU A 49 8.86 -6.06 8.18
CA LEU A 49 8.43 -7.12 9.08
C LEU A 49 7.14 -6.72 9.80
N MET A 50 6.15 -7.60 9.76
CA MET A 50 4.99 -7.55 10.65
C MET A 50 5.37 -8.17 12.00
N ASN A 51 5.16 -7.40 13.08
CA ASN A 51 5.43 -7.84 14.46
C ASN A 51 6.82 -8.50 14.62
N ASP A 52 7.83 -7.97 13.93
CA ASP A 52 9.24 -8.42 13.95
C ASP A 52 9.52 -9.87 13.50
N GLU A 53 8.55 -10.59 12.92
CA GLU A 53 8.70 -12.03 12.63
C GLU A 53 8.36 -12.46 11.20
N LYS A 54 7.48 -11.77 10.48
CA LYS A 54 7.03 -12.19 9.14
C LYS A 54 7.17 -11.07 8.11
N PRO A 55 7.74 -11.33 6.91
CA PRO A 55 7.67 -10.38 5.81
C PRO A 55 6.22 -10.01 5.50
N GLY A 56 5.99 -8.74 5.24
CA GLY A 56 4.69 -8.21 4.87
C GLY A 56 4.78 -6.71 4.60
N TRP A 57 3.64 -6.04 4.66
CA TRP A 57 3.53 -4.61 4.39
C TRP A 57 3.21 -3.86 5.67
N LYS A 58 3.78 -2.66 5.85
CA LYS A 58 3.53 -1.83 7.03
C LYS A 58 3.23 -0.40 6.62
N ILE A 59 2.52 0.29 7.50
CA ILE A 59 2.25 1.71 7.37
C ILE A 59 3.52 2.47 7.76
N ALA A 60 4.04 3.28 6.85
CA ALA A 60 5.16 4.19 7.12
C ALA A 60 4.66 5.56 7.62
N LEU A 61 3.63 6.09 6.96
CA LEU A 61 3.01 7.37 7.28
C LEU A 61 1.49 7.20 7.21
N LYS A 62 0.77 7.82 8.13
CA LYS A 62 -0.70 7.86 8.09
C LYS A 62 -1.21 9.25 8.41
N ASN A 63 -2.35 9.60 7.84
CA ASN A 63 -3.12 10.72 8.34
C ASN A 63 -3.61 10.40 9.77
N ALA A 64 -3.27 11.23 10.75
CA ALA A 64 -3.38 10.91 12.19
C ALA A 64 -4.79 10.52 12.65
N ASP A 65 -5.82 11.06 11.99
CA ASP A 65 -7.21 10.92 12.41
C ASP A 65 -7.95 9.73 11.78
N LYS A 66 -7.32 8.95 10.91
CA LYS A 66 -7.98 7.84 10.21
C LYS A 66 -7.48 6.47 10.70
N PRO A 67 -8.37 5.61 11.23
CA PRO A 67 -8.01 4.21 11.47
C PRO A 67 -7.71 3.55 10.12
N VAL A 68 -6.64 2.77 10.09
CA VAL A 68 -6.23 2.01 8.90
C VAL A 68 -6.41 0.53 9.20
N ASP A 69 -7.12 -0.14 8.31
CA ASP A 69 -7.34 -1.58 8.35
C ASP A 69 -6.07 -2.33 7.94
N GLN A 70 -5.48 -3.09 8.85
CA GLN A 70 -4.21 -3.79 8.59
C GLN A 70 -4.35 -4.86 7.51
N ASP A 71 -5.50 -5.53 7.43
CA ASP A 71 -5.78 -6.51 6.38
C ASP A 71 -5.76 -5.84 5.00
N LEU A 72 -6.33 -4.63 4.89
CA LEU A 72 -6.32 -3.85 3.65
C LEU A 72 -4.90 -3.48 3.24
N VAL A 73 -4.03 -3.12 4.19
CA VAL A 73 -2.62 -2.82 3.93
C VAL A 73 -1.91 -4.05 3.35
N GLN A 74 -2.14 -5.24 3.90
CA GLN A 74 -1.54 -6.47 3.36
C GLN A 74 -2.06 -6.76 1.95
N THR A 75 -3.37 -6.68 1.73
CA THR A 75 -3.98 -6.95 0.43
C THR A 75 -3.40 -6.01 -0.63
N ILE A 76 -3.34 -4.70 -0.38
CA ILE A 76 -2.74 -3.74 -1.32
C ILE A 76 -1.28 -4.09 -1.60
N GLY A 77 -0.52 -4.44 -0.56
CA GLY A 77 0.88 -4.84 -0.73
C GLY A 77 1.08 -6.05 -1.65
N VAL A 78 0.28 -7.10 -1.47
CA VAL A 78 0.30 -8.29 -2.33
C VAL A 78 -0.09 -7.96 -3.77
N GLU A 79 -1.08 -7.09 -3.96
CA GLU A 79 -1.50 -6.62 -5.29
C GLU A 79 -0.41 -5.77 -5.97
N ILE A 80 0.34 -4.95 -5.22
CA ILE A 80 1.52 -4.25 -5.72
C ILE A 80 2.56 -5.26 -6.23
N GLU A 81 2.90 -6.27 -5.42
CA GLU A 81 3.86 -7.31 -5.83
C GLU A 81 3.42 -8.04 -7.10
N THR A 82 2.13 -8.38 -7.19
CA THR A 82 1.55 -9.08 -8.35
C THR A 82 1.56 -8.21 -9.60
N HIS A 83 1.42 -6.89 -9.48
CA HIS A 83 1.43 -5.97 -10.62
C HIS A 83 2.81 -5.83 -11.29
N TYR A 84 3.90 -6.02 -10.53
CA TYR A 84 5.27 -5.88 -11.02
C TYR A 84 5.93 -7.20 -11.44
N LEU A 85 5.26 -8.34 -11.22
CA LEU A 85 5.68 -9.67 -11.69
C LEU A 85 5.16 -9.96 -13.11
#